data_AF-A0A5B9WEW0-F1
#
_entry.id   AF-A0A5B9WEW0-F1
#
_cell.length_a   1.000
_cell.length_b   1.000
_cell.length_c   1.000
_cell.angle_alpha   90.00
_cell.angle_beta   90.00
_cell.angle_gamma   90.00
#
_symmetry.space_group_name_H-M   'P 1'
#
loop_
_entity.id
_entity.type
_entity.pdbx_description
1 polymer ?
#
loop_
_entity_poly.entity_id
_entity_poly.type
_entity_poly.pdbx_seq_one_letter_code
_entity_poly.pdbx_strand_id
1 'polypeptide(L)'
;MVSRRQPDPDASSPRWRRAHRGLLAECGVPDEVADSDRRWGYLLLHGDDHPGTGWDASWISPAKAARFLDHLLAGLPDESGCDLVRCLRRRLQ
;
A
#
# COMPACT_ATOMS: atom_id res chain seq x y z
N MET A 1 7.31 -28.41 -20.42
CA MET A 1 6.71 -27.83 -19.20
C MET A 1 6.84 -26.33 -19.29
N VAL A 2 5.75 -25.61 -19.53
CA VAL A 2 5.74 -24.15 -19.48
C VAL A 2 5.80 -23.75 -18.02
N SER A 3 6.94 -23.23 -17.56
CA SER A 3 7.04 -22.57 -16.27
C SER A 3 6.08 -21.38 -16.27
N ARG A 4 4.89 -21.56 -15.70
CA ARG A 4 3.98 -20.45 -15.40
C ARG A 4 4.77 -19.50 -14.51
N ARG A 5 5.10 -18.31 -15.03
CA ARG A 5 5.52 -17.18 -14.20
C ARG A 5 4.54 -17.14 -13.03
N GLN A 6 5.03 -17.29 -11.81
CA GLN A 6 4.20 -17.02 -10.64
C GLN A 6 3.62 -15.61 -10.85
N PRO A 7 2.31 -15.41 -10.65
CA PRO A 7 1.76 -14.07 -10.69
C PRO A 7 2.58 -13.21 -9.73
N ASP A 8 2.86 -11.97 -10.15
CA ASP A 8 3.52 -11.01 -9.28
C ASP A 8 2.82 -11.00 -7.91
N PRO A 9 3.60 -10.97 -6.81
CA PRO A 9 3.03 -10.97 -5.48
C PRO A 9 2.04 -9.82 -5.35
N ASP A 10 0.85 -10.10 -4.83
CA ASP A 10 -0.19 -9.10 -4.66
C ASP A 10 0.22 -8.06 -3.61
N ALA A 11 -0.36 -6.87 -3.67
CA ALA A 11 -0.01 -5.77 -2.77
C ALA A 11 -0.33 -6.07 -1.30
N SER A 12 -1.15 -7.10 -1.03
CA SER A 12 -1.39 -7.62 0.32
C SER A 12 -0.20 -8.44 0.85
N SER A 13 0.59 -9.06 -0.03
CA SER A 13 1.65 -9.98 0.38
C SER A 13 2.89 -9.30 0.96
N PRO A 14 3.61 -9.98 1.86
CA PRO A 14 4.91 -9.52 2.36
C PRO A 14 5.97 -9.39 1.25
N ARG A 15 5.86 -10.20 0.19
CA ARG A 15 6.83 -10.18 -0.92
C ARG A 15 6.74 -8.90 -1.73
N TRP A 16 5.52 -8.46 -2.05
CA TRP A 16 5.31 -7.20 -2.75
C TRP A 16 5.84 -6.01 -1.94
N ARG A 17 5.55 -5.97 -0.63
CA ARG A 17 6.02 -4.88 0.24
C ARG A 17 7.53 -4.78 0.31
N ARG A 18 8.22 -5.92 0.43
CA ARG A 18 9.69 -5.94 0.42
C ARG A 18 10.26 -5.46 -0.90
N ALA A 19 9.66 -5.85 -2.03
CA ALA A 19 10.09 -5.39 -3.36
C ALA A 19 9.86 -3.88 -3.56
N HIS A 20 8.83 -3.31 -2.92
CA HIS A 20 8.45 -1.90 -3.05
C HIS A 20 8.80 -1.04 -1.83
N ARG A 21 9.68 -1.52 -0.94
CA ARG A 21 10.01 -0.85 0.33
C ARG A 21 10.48 0.58 0.15
N GLY A 22 11.31 0.83 -0.87
CA GLY A 22 11.79 2.19 -1.19
C GLY A 22 10.64 3.14 -1.56
N LEU A 23 9.66 2.66 -2.33
CA LEU A 23 8.48 3.44 -2.68
C LEU A 23 7.60 3.71 -1.45
N LEU A 24 7.39 2.71 -0.59
CA LEU A 24 6.63 2.88 0.65
C LEU A 24 7.26 3.96 1.54
N ALA A 25 8.59 3.94 1.69
CA ALA A 25 9.33 4.96 2.42
C ALA A 25 9.24 6.35 1.76
N GLU A 26 9.32 6.45 0.42
CA GLU A 26 9.11 7.71 -0.31
C GLU A 26 7.70 8.27 -0.06
N CYS A 27 6.71 7.38 0.04
CA CYS A 27 5.32 7.67 0.39
C CYS A 27 5.12 7.83 1.91
N GLY A 28 6.20 7.92 2.69
CA GLY A 28 6.16 8.20 4.13
C GLY A 28 5.58 7.08 4.98
N VAL A 29 5.31 5.89 4.42
CA VAL A 29 4.86 4.73 5.19
C VAL A 29 6.02 4.31 6.11
N PRO A 30 5.81 4.24 7.44
CA PRO A 30 6.88 3.86 8.34
C PRO A 30 7.31 2.39 8.14
N ASP A 31 8.60 2.12 8.35
CA ASP A 31 9.15 0.76 8.20
C ASP A 31 8.40 -0.26 9.08
N GLU A 32 7.99 0.14 10.29
CA GLU A 32 7.22 -0.71 11.20
C GLU A 32 5.86 -1.16 10.63
N VAL A 33 5.27 -0.35 9.75
CA VAL A 33 4.02 -0.67 9.04
C VAL A 33 4.31 -1.55 7.84
N ALA A 34 5.34 -1.20 7.04
CA ALA A 34 5.73 -1.96 5.86
C ALA A 34 6.22 -3.38 6.21
N ASP A 35 6.88 -3.56 7.36
CA ASP A 35 7.46 -4.82 7.80
C ASP A 35 6.48 -5.70 8.61
N SER A 36 5.29 -5.19 8.96
CA SER A 36 4.28 -5.90 9.75
C SER A 36 3.06 -6.28 8.91
N ASP A 37 2.81 -7.58 8.75
CA ASP A 37 1.61 -8.09 8.06
C ASP A 37 0.32 -7.54 8.68
N ARG A 38 0.28 -7.46 10.01
CA ARG A 38 -0.89 -6.98 10.75
C ARG A 38 -1.14 -5.49 10.49
N ARG A 39 -0.09 -4.65 10.61
CA ARG A 39 -0.23 -3.20 10.43
C ARG A 39 -0.49 -2.85 8.97
N TRP A 40 0.17 -3.53 8.05
CA TRP A 40 -0.12 -3.37 6.63
C TRP A 40 -1.55 -3.75 6.28
N GLY A 41 -2.05 -4.89 6.77
CA GLY A 41 -3.44 -5.29 6.57
C GLY A 41 -4.41 -4.24 7.11
N TYR A 42 -4.13 -3.69 8.29
CA TYR A 42 -4.90 -2.60 8.88
C TYR A 42 -4.87 -1.34 7.99
N LEU A 43 -3.67 -0.94 7.54
CA LEU A 43 -3.48 0.18 6.62
C LEU A 43 -4.31 0.03 5.34
N LEU A 44 -4.29 -1.16 4.72
CA LEU A 44 -5.10 -1.42 3.52
C LEU A 44 -6.59 -1.27 3.80
N LEU A 45 -7.07 -1.75 4.95
CA LEU A 45 -8.48 -1.79 5.32
C LEU A 45 -9.04 -0.46 5.82
N HIS A 46 -8.19 0.43 6.35
CA HIS A 46 -8.64 1.68 6.99
C HIS A 46 -8.06 2.94 6.35
N GLY A 47 -6.95 2.83 5.61
CA GLY A 47 -6.23 3.96 5.02
C GLY A 47 -5.33 4.71 6.00
N ASP A 48 -5.22 4.22 7.23
CA ASP A 48 -4.38 4.72 8.31
C ASP A 48 -3.79 3.55 9.13
N ASP A 49 -2.75 3.83 9.91
CA ASP A 49 -2.10 2.86 10.82
C ASP A 49 -2.43 3.17 12.30
N HIS A 50 -3.58 3.76 12.65
CA HIS A 50 -3.96 3.97 14.05
C HIS A 50 -4.52 2.66 14.65
N PRO A 51 -4.06 2.17 15.83
CA PRO A 51 -3.29 2.85 16.88
C PRO A 51 -1.77 2.58 16.88
N GLY A 52 -1.17 2.24 15.74
CA GLY A 52 0.26 2.05 15.57
C GLY A 52 1.05 3.37 15.51
N THR A 53 1.65 3.65 14.36
CA THR A 53 2.47 4.84 14.12
C THR A 53 1.66 6.12 13.97
N GLY A 54 0.34 5.98 13.80
CA GLY A 54 -0.57 7.08 13.52
C GLY A 54 -0.46 7.61 12.09
N TRP A 55 0.30 6.94 11.21
CA TRP A 55 0.40 7.32 9.80
C TRP A 55 -0.99 7.40 9.15
N ASP A 56 -1.19 8.43 8.34
CA ASP A 56 -2.45 8.70 7.64
C ASP A 56 -2.17 9.14 6.19
N ALA A 57 -2.95 8.62 5.25
CA ALA A 57 -2.81 8.93 3.82
C ALA A 57 -3.01 10.42 3.48
N SER A 58 -3.61 11.23 4.37
CA SER A 58 -3.73 12.68 4.22
C SER A 58 -2.39 13.41 4.35
N TRP A 59 -1.39 12.81 5.01
CA TRP A 59 -0.09 13.45 5.29
C TRP A 59 0.82 13.54 4.06
N ILE A 60 0.58 12.71 3.05
CA ILE A 60 1.37 12.70 1.83
C ILE A 60 0.84 13.70 0.81
N SER A 61 1.72 14.20 -0.06
CA SER A 61 1.32 15.12 -1.14
C SER A 61 0.49 14.39 -2.20
N PRO A 62 -0.33 15.11 -3.00
CA PRO A 62 -1.09 14.50 -4.10
C PRO A 62 -0.21 13.71 -5.07
N ALA A 63 0.98 14.23 -5.39
CA ALA A 63 1.93 13.54 -6.27
C ALA A 63 2.43 12.20 -5.68
N LYS A 64 2.67 12.15 -4.36
CA LYS A 64 3.03 10.90 -3.67
C LYS A 64 1.83 9.95 -3.58
N ALA A 65 0.64 10.49 -3.33
CA ALA A 65 -0.59 9.70 -3.30
C ALA A 65 -0.89 9.05 -4.65
N ALA A 66 -0.66 9.77 -5.76
CA ALA A 66 -0.83 9.24 -7.12
C ALA A 66 0.14 8.09 -7.37
N ARG A 67 1.44 8.29 -7.08
CA ARG A 67 2.45 7.23 -7.23
C ARG A 67 2.15 6.00 -6.37
N PHE A 68 1.70 6.21 -5.13
CA PHE A 68 1.33 5.11 -4.25
C PHE A 68 0.11 4.37 -4.81
N LEU A 69 -0.93 5.11 -5.22
CA LEU A 69 -2.14 4.54 -5.80
C LEU A 69 -1.82 3.70 -7.04
N ASP A 70 -1.02 4.21 -7.97
CA ASP A 70 -0.65 3.50 -9.20
C ASP A 70 0.03 2.16 -8.89
N HIS A 71 0.95 2.13 -7.93
CA HIS A 71 1.64 0.90 -7.54
C HIS A 71 0.72 -0.06 -6.77
N LEU A 72 -0.16 0.47 -5.93
CA LEU A 72 -1.11 -0.33 -5.17
C LEU A 72 -2.10 -1.01 -6.12
N LEU A 73 -2.64 -0.28 -7.10
CA LEU A 73 -3.57 -0.82 -8.11
C LEU A 73 -2.90 -1.82 -9.05
N ALA A 74 -1.63 -1.63 -9.38
CA ALA A 74 -0.87 -2.60 -10.17
C ALA A 74 -0.69 -3.95 -9.43
N GLY A 75 -0.69 -3.94 -8.09
CA GLY A 75 -0.54 -5.13 -7.26
C GLY A 75 -1.84 -5.67 -6.65
N LEU A 76 -2.96 -4.94 -6.72
CA LEU A 76 -4.24 -5.38 -6.17
C LEU A 76 -5.08 -6.09 -7.26
N PRO A 77 -5.42 -7.37 -7.09
CA PRO A 77 -6.34 -8.05 -8.01
C PRO A 77 -7.78 -7.54 -7.87
N ASP A 78 -8.13 -7.00 -6.70
CA ASP A 78 -9.42 -6.40 -6.38
C ASP A 78 -9.19 -5.23 -5.40
N GLU A 79 -9.86 -4.12 -5.65
CA GLU A 79 -9.82 -2.91 -4.81
C GLU A 79 -10.88 -2.96 -3.69
N SER A 80 -11.84 -3.89 -3.80
CA SER A 80 -12.97 -3.99 -2.88
C SER A 80 -12.49 -4.20 -1.44
N GLY A 81 -12.95 -3.32 -0.54
CA GLY A 81 -12.56 -3.35 0.87
C GLY A 81 -11.18 -2.73 1.17
N CYS A 82 -10.48 -2.15 0.18
CA CYS A 82 -9.26 -1.40 0.42
C CYS A 82 -9.56 0.11 0.60
N ASP A 83 -9.78 0.54 1.84
CA ASP A 83 -10.00 1.97 2.11
C ASP A 83 -8.78 2.84 1.82
N LEU A 84 -7.57 2.27 1.83
CA LEU A 84 -6.37 3.01 1.42
C LEU A 84 -6.51 3.55 -0.02
N VAL A 85 -7.01 2.74 -0.96
CA VAL A 85 -7.28 3.19 -2.34
C VAL A 85 -8.23 4.38 -2.34
N ARG A 86 -9.30 4.32 -1.54
CA ARG A 86 -10.29 5.40 -1.43
C ARG A 86 -9.69 6.67 -0.81
N CYS A 87 -8.84 6.54 0.19
CA CYS A 87 -8.14 7.67 0.83
C CYS A 87 -7.12 8.31 -0.12
N LEU A 88 -6.35 7.51 -0.84
CA LEU A 88 -5.40 8.00 -1.86
C LEU A 88 -6.12 8.71 -3.00
N ARG A 89 -7.23 8.17 -3.53
CA ARG A 89 -8.05 8.83 -4.57
C ARG A 89 -8.59 10.18 -4.11
N ARG A 90 -9.06 10.29 -2.86
CA ARG A 90 -9.54 11.56 -2.29
C ARG A 90 -8.43 12.62 -2.23
N ARG A 91 -7.16 12.21 -2.13
CA ARG A 91 -6.02 13.13 -2.10
C ARG A 91 -5.69 13.75 -3.46
N LEU A 92 -6.19 13.15 -4.55
CA LEU A 92 -5.98 13.60 -5.93
C LEU A 92 -7.04 14.60 -6.42
N GLN A 93 -8.11 14.77 -5.66
CA GLN A 93 -9.18 15.75 -5.92
C GLN A 93 -8.84 17.08 -5.26
#